data_AF-W4VLD6-F1
#
_entry.id   AF-W4VLD6-F1
#
_cell.length_a   1.000
_cell.length_b   1.000
_cell.length_c   1.000
_cell.angle_alpha   90.00
_cell.angle_beta   90.00
_cell.angle_gamma   90.00
#
_symmetry.space_group_name_H-M   'P 1'
#
loop_
_entity.id
_entity.type
_entity.pdbx_description
1 polymer ?
#
loop_
_entity_poly.entity_id
_entity_poly.type
_entity_poly.pdbx_seq_one_letter_code
_entity_poly.pdbx_strand_id
1 'polypeptide(L)'
;MLIQPENFVINNSFEESDTSMWEITFPNGGVSSHAAIKENRSNSRTGDYSLDFWFDSPVDFEVKQTITGLEPGFYNLSMFIQGGDAETSDMQLFANTSEEMLTTDTYVDGWVNWVESELTDILVTDGTITIGATIKANAGAWGYLR
;
A
#
# COMPACT_ATOMS: atom_id res chain seq x y z
N MET A 1 -8.59 10.49 28.30
CA MET A 1 -7.67 10.93 27.23
C MET A 1 -7.29 9.67 26.47
N LEU A 2 -7.75 9.50 25.23
CA LEU A 2 -7.25 8.43 24.37
C LEU A 2 -5.90 8.90 23.83
N ILE A 3 -4.84 8.13 24.05
CA ILE A 3 -3.58 8.28 23.32
C ILE A 3 -3.77 7.45 22.06
N GLN A 4 -3.77 8.09 20.89
CA GLN A 4 -3.68 7.36 19.64
C GLN A 4 -2.22 7.00 19.37
N PRO A 5 -1.94 5.81 18.83
CA PRO A 5 -0.60 5.49 18.37
C PRO A 5 -0.15 6.53 17.34
N GLU A 6 1.12 6.94 17.42
CA GLU A 6 1.72 7.84 16.45
C GLU A 6 1.81 7.14 15.09
N ASN A 7 1.43 7.85 14.02
CA ASN A 7 1.59 7.36 12.66
C ASN A 7 2.84 7.99 12.04
N PHE A 8 3.82 7.15 11.73
CA PHE A 8 5.10 7.56 11.13
C PHE A 8 5.08 7.58 9.60
N VAL A 9 4.02 7.08 8.97
CA VAL A 9 3.88 7.07 7.51
C VAL A 9 3.55 8.49 7.04
N ILE A 10 4.37 9.03 6.14
CA ILE A 10 4.18 10.38 5.59
C ILE A 10 3.12 10.31 4.50
N ASN A 11 2.16 11.24 4.53
CA ASN A 11 0.99 11.24 3.64
C ASN A 11 0.31 9.85 3.58
N ASN A 12 0.07 9.27 4.77
CA ASN A 12 -0.41 7.90 4.95
C ASN A 12 -1.76 7.61 4.30
N SER A 13 -2.53 8.66 4.00
CA SER A 13 -3.86 8.56 3.40
C SER A 13 -3.88 9.07 1.95
N PHE A 14 -2.76 9.52 1.39
CA PHE A 14 -2.65 10.13 0.06
C PHE A 14 -3.40 11.48 -0.13
N GLU A 15 -3.89 12.09 0.93
CA GLU A 15 -4.68 13.33 0.90
C GLU A 15 -3.82 14.60 0.71
N GLU A 16 -2.51 14.51 0.93
CA GLU A 16 -1.62 15.65 0.72
C GLU A 16 -1.26 15.79 -0.76
N SER A 17 -1.16 17.04 -1.23
CA SER A 17 -0.83 17.33 -2.63
C SER A 17 0.57 16.86 -3.04
N ASP A 18 1.49 16.78 -2.09
CA ASP A 18 2.80 16.18 -2.30
C ASP A 18 2.70 14.67 -2.06
N THR A 19 2.89 13.90 -3.12
CA THR A 19 2.91 12.43 -3.07
C THR A 19 4.29 11.87 -3.39
N SER A 20 5.34 12.70 -3.41
CA SER A 20 6.69 12.33 -3.87
C SER A 20 7.41 11.33 -2.96
N MET A 21 6.95 11.16 -1.72
CA MET A 21 7.42 10.13 -0.79
C MET A 21 6.99 8.71 -1.21
N TRP A 22 5.95 8.59 -2.04
CA TRP A 22 5.45 7.32 -2.56
C TRP A 22 6.07 7.04 -3.93
N GLU A 23 6.86 5.99 -4.01
CA GLU A 23 7.41 5.47 -5.26
C GLU A 23 6.49 4.36 -5.79
N ILE A 24 5.97 4.53 -7.00
CA ILE A 24 5.18 3.51 -7.71
C ILE A 24 6.01 3.01 -8.88
N THR A 25 6.33 1.72 -8.88
CA THR A 25 7.14 1.08 -9.93
C THR A 25 6.34 0.01 -10.67
N PHE A 26 6.65 -0.15 -11.95
CA PHE A 26 6.03 -1.12 -12.85
C PHE A 26 7.13 -1.97 -13.51
N PRO A 27 6.88 -3.24 -13.87
CA PRO A 27 7.82 -4.05 -14.62
C PRO A 27 8.27 -3.39 -15.92
N ASN A 28 9.56 -3.55 -16.25
CA ASN A 28 10.12 -3.09 -17.51
C ASN A 28 9.43 -3.80 -18.68
N GLY A 29 8.92 -3.04 -19.66
CA GLY A 29 8.28 -3.63 -20.83
C GLY A 29 7.34 -2.75 -21.65
N GLY A 30 7.19 -1.46 -21.31
CA GLY A 30 6.31 -0.54 -22.05
C GLY A 30 4.83 -0.70 -21.73
N VAL A 31 4.50 -1.34 -20.61
CA VAL A 31 3.13 -1.39 -20.07
C VAL A 31 2.74 0.03 -19.64
N SER A 32 1.51 0.45 -19.94
CA SER A 32 1.00 1.74 -19.47
C SER A 32 0.88 1.74 -17.96
N SER A 33 1.07 2.91 -17.34
CA SER A 33 0.83 3.10 -15.91
C SER A 33 -0.59 2.67 -15.56
N HIS A 34 -0.73 1.71 -14.66
CA HIS A 34 -2.01 1.11 -14.26
C HIS A 34 -2.27 1.24 -12.76
N ALA A 35 -1.44 2.00 -12.07
CA ALA A 35 -1.65 2.44 -10.71
C ALA A 35 -1.27 3.93 -10.59
N ALA A 36 -2.06 4.70 -9.84
CA ALA A 36 -1.75 6.11 -9.57
C ALA A 36 -2.49 6.59 -8.32
N ILE A 37 -1.86 7.52 -7.60
CA ILE A 37 -2.55 8.31 -6.58
C ILE A 37 -3.42 9.35 -7.29
N LYS A 38 -4.73 9.33 -7.04
CA LYS A 38 -5.68 10.27 -7.66
C LYS A 38 -6.88 10.55 -6.78
N GLU A 39 -7.54 11.67 -7.07
CA GLU A 39 -8.78 12.06 -6.43
C GLU A 39 -9.89 11.06 -6.81
N ASN A 40 -10.50 10.43 -5.81
CA ASN A 40 -11.56 9.44 -5.94
C ASN A 40 -12.60 9.56 -4.81
N ARG A 41 -13.27 10.72 -4.74
CA ARG A 41 -14.30 11.07 -3.74
C ARG A 41 -15.44 10.05 -3.57
N SER A 42 -15.72 9.24 -4.60
CA SER A 42 -16.87 8.32 -4.61
C SER A 42 -16.55 6.94 -4.06
N ASN A 43 -15.26 6.56 -4.01
CA ASN A 43 -14.82 5.20 -3.67
C ASN A 43 -13.89 5.15 -2.46
N SER A 44 -13.63 6.27 -1.81
CA SER A 44 -12.74 6.33 -0.66
C SER A 44 -13.38 5.83 0.65
N ARG A 45 -12.62 5.12 1.49
CA ARG A 45 -12.99 4.78 2.88
C ARG A 45 -13.12 6.03 3.76
N THR A 46 -12.19 6.97 3.58
CA THR A 46 -12.04 8.23 4.31
C THR A 46 -11.25 9.21 3.45
N GLY A 47 -11.66 10.46 3.28
CA GLY A 47 -10.94 11.46 2.46
C GLY A 47 -11.22 11.34 0.95
N ASP A 48 -10.54 12.15 0.14
CA ASP A 48 -10.81 12.34 -1.29
C ASP A 48 -9.79 11.64 -2.23
N TYR A 49 -8.65 11.12 -1.76
CA TYR A 49 -7.54 10.57 -2.59
C TYR A 49 -7.09 9.15 -2.23
N SER A 50 -7.02 8.23 -3.19
CA SER A 50 -6.47 6.88 -2.96
C SER A 50 -5.41 6.52 -4.00
N LEU A 51 -4.64 5.48 -3.71
CA LEU A 51 -3.89 4.79 -4.75
C LEU A 51 -4.83 3.81 -5.44
N ASP A 52 -5.07 4.07 -6.72
CA ASP A 52 -6.04 3.34 -7.53
C ASP A 52 -5.30 2.49 -8.54
N PHE A 53 -5.71 1.23 -8.71
CA PHE A 53 -5.24 0.39 -9.80
C PHE A 53 -6.38 -0.15 -10.64
N TRP A 54 -6.16 -0.24 -11.95
CA TRP A 54 -7.00 -0.96 -12.91
C TRP A 54 -6.30 -1.02 -14.27
N PHE A 55 -6.45 -2.13 -14.99
CA PHE A 55 -5.98 -2.25 -16.36
C PHE A 55 -6.73 -3.30 -17.19
N ASP A 56 -6.73 -3.15 -18.51
CA ASP A 56 -7.30 -4.13 -19.46
C ASP A 56 -6.38 -5.33 -19.72
N SER A 57 -5.14 -5.24 -19.24
CA SER A 57 -4.15 -6.32 -19.17
C SER A 57 -3.82 -6.60 -17.69
N PRO A 58 -3.05 -7.66 -17.35
CA PRO A 58 -2.68 -7.90 -15.96
C PRO A 58 -2.04 -6.67 -15.30
N VAL A 59 -2.41 -6.40 -14.05
CA VAL A 59 -1.75 -5.40 -13.22
C VAL A 59 -0.56 -6.04 -12.51
N ASP A 60 0.54 -5.31 -12.42
CA ASP A 60 1.76 -5.69 -11.72
C ASP A 60 2.50 -4.40 -11.34
N PHE A 61 2.44 -4.04 -10.06
CA PHE A 61 3.14 -2.88 -9.53
C PHE A 61 3.58 -3.05 -8.08
N GLU A 62 4.58 -2.27 -7.70
CA GLU A 62 4.99 -2.07 -6.32
C GLU A 62 4.79 -0.59 -5.97
N VAL A 63 4.19 -0.34 -4.81
CA VAL A 63 4.17 0.99 -4.17
C VAL A 63 4.98 0.93 -2.88
N LYS A 64 5.87 1.89 -2.65
CA LYS A 64 6.66 1.94 -1.42
C LYS A 64 6.97 3.34 -0.92
N GLN A 65 7.32 3.41 0.36
CA GLN A 65 7.86 4.58 1.03
C GLN A 65 8.97 4.17 1.98
N THR A 66 10.08 4.91 2.00
CA THR A 66 11.14 4.76 3.01
C THR A 66 10.97 5.80 4.11
N ILE A 67 10.86 5.34 5.35
CA ILE A 67 10.74 6.16 6.55
C ILE A 67 12.09 6.11 7.29
N THR A 68 12.57 7.26 7.76
CA THR A 68 13.85 7.41 8.47
C THR A 68 13.65 8.22 9.75
N GLY A 69 14.62 8.13 10.68
CA GLY A 69 14.57 8.85 11.94
C GLY A 69 13.66 8.20 12.99
N LEU A 70 13.33 6.92 12.81
CA LEU A 70 12.62 6.13 13.82
C LEU A 70 13.53 5.83 15.01
N GLU A 71 12.97 5.86 16.21
CA GLU A 71 13.68 5.34 17.38
C GLU A 71 13.79 3.81 17.27
N PRO A 72 14.91 3.19 17.67
CA PRO A 72 15.02 1.73 17.69
C PRO A 72 13.91 1.09 18.53
N GLY A 73 13.17 0.14 17.97
CA GLY A 73 12.00 -0.42 18.63
C GLY A 73 11.15 -1.32 17.73
N PHE A 74 9.99 -1.72 18.26
CA PHE A 74 9.00 -2.52 17.56
C PHE A 74 7.88 -1.65 17.02
N TYR A 75 7.51 -1.88 15.77
CA TYR A 75 6.48 -1.16 15.04
C TYR A 75 5.46 -2.12 14.44
N ASN A 76 4.26 -1.59 14.15
CA ASN A 76 3.23 -2.30 13.40
C ASN A 76 2.94 -1.53 12.11
N LEU A 77 2.60 -2.27 11.06
CA LEU A 77 2.20 -1.75 9.76
C LEU A 77 0.85 -2.34 9.39
N SER A 78 -0.08 -1.51 8.96
CA SER A 78 -1.39 -1.94 8.46
C SER A 78 -1.72 -1.22 7.16
N MET A 79 -2.49 -1.87 6.29
CA MET A 79 -3.01 -1.30 5.06
C MET A 79 -4.45 -1.76 4.83
N PHE A 80 -5.28 -0.87 4.31
CA PHE A 80 -6.60 -1.21 3.81
C PHE A 80 -6.60 -1.28 2.29
N ILE A 81 -7.20 -2.32 1.75
CA ILE A 81 -7.41 -2.48 0.31
C ILE A 81 -8.84 -2.93 0.03
N GLN A 82 -9.43 -2.42 -1.04
CA GLN A 82 -10.67 -2.96 -1.61
C GLN A 82 -10.49 -3.09 -3.12
N GLY A 83 -11.39 -3.80 -3.79
CA GLY A 83 -11.25 -4.03 -5.22
C GLY A 83 -12.06 -5.24 -5.68
N GLY A 84 -11.96 -5.59 -6.95
CA GLY A 84 -12.69 -6.71 -7.51
C GLY A 84 -12.05 -7.27 -8.76
N ASP A 85 -12.70 -8.28 -9.33
CA ASP A 85 -12.31 -8.91 -10.60
C ASP A 85 -10.87 -9.48 -10.58
N ALA A 86 -10.39 -9.89 -9.40
CA ALA A 86 -9.03 -10.39 -9.15
C ALA A 86 -9.01 -11.92 -8.93
N GLU A 87 -9.62 -12.67 -9.86
CA GLU A 87 -9.77 -14.13 -9.83
C GLU A 87 -8.43 -14.88 -9.70
N THR A 88 -7.38 -14.32 -10.29
CA THR A 88 -5.99 -14.76 -10.06
C THR A 88 -5.18 -13.57 -9.60
N SER A 89 -4.66 -13.65 -8.38
CA SER A 89 -3.91 -12.56 -7.76
C SER A 89 -2.79 -13.07 -6.86
N ASP A 90 -1.79 -12.21 -6.70
CA ASP A 90 -0.66 -12.33 -5.78
C ASP A 90 -0.40 -10.92 -5.24
N MET A 91 -0.89 -10.65 -4.03
CA MET A 91 -0.86 -9.32 -3.41
C MET A 91 -0.29 -9.43 -2.00
N GLN A 92 0.66 -8.58 -1.65
CA GLN A 92 1.31 -8.62 -0.34
C GLN A 92 1.54 -7.22 0.21
N LEU A 93 1.36 -7.08 1.52
CA LEU A 93 1.90 -5.97 2.32
C LEU A 93 3.30 -6.38 2.78
N PHE A 94 4.26 -5.46 2.73
CA PHE A 94 5.63 -5.74 3.17
C PHE A 94 6.23 -4.63 4.03
N ALA A 95 7.19 -5.03 4.85
CA ALA A 95 8.07 -4.18 5.63
C ALA A 95 9.51 -4.70 5.51
N ASN A 96 10.41 -3.84 5.02
CA ASN A 96 11.82 -4.16 4.84
C ASN A 96 12.66 -3.33 5.81
N THR A 97 13.30 -3.99 6.76
CA THR A 97 14.22 -3.40 7.74
C THR A 97 15.66 -3.68 7.32
N SER A 98 16.63 -3.27 8.13
CA SER A 98 18.04 -3.63 7.93
C SER A 98 18.34 -5.11 8.18
N GLU A 99 17.49 -5.80 8.94
CA GLU A 99 17.67 -7.20 9.33
C GLU A 99 16.94 -8.17 8.40
N GLU A 100 15.71 -7.83 8.00
CA GLU A 100 14.85 -8.72 7.22
C GLU A 100 13.74 -8.01 6.44
N MET A 101 13.15 -8.76 5.49
CA MET A 101 11.90 -8.40 4.84
C MET A 101 10.77 -9.29 5.37
N LEU A 102 9.76 -8.66 5.92
CA LEU A 102 8.53 -9.27 6.41
C LEU A 102 7.41 -9.05 5.40
N THR A 103 6.58 -10.06 5.16
CA THR A 103 5.43 -9.98 4.26
C THR A 103 4.20 -10.63 4.87
N THR A 104 3.03 -10.14 4.48
CA THR A 104 1.74 -10.77 4.73
C THR A 104 0.87 -10.67 3.49
N ASP A 105 0.11 -11.72 3.21
CA ASP A 105 -0.76 -11.75 2.04
C ASP A 105 -1.97 -10.82 2.25
N THR A 106 -2.44 -10.22 1.16
CA THR A 106 -3.69 -9.47 1.11
C THR A 106 -4.51 -9.87 -0.11
N TYR A 107 -5.74 -9.39 -0.20
CA TYR A 107 -6.63 -9.65 -1.33
C TYR A 107 -7.71 -8.56 -1.41
N VAL A 108 -8.53 -8.61 -2.46
CA VAL A 108 -9.67 -7.72 -2.64
C VAL A 108 -10.98 -8.51 -2.63
N ASP A 109 -12.05 -7.95 -2.06
CA ASP A 109 -13.32 -8.68 -1.81
C ASP A 109 -14.59 -7.94 -2.28
N GLY A 110 -14.48 -7.16 -3.34
CA GLY A 110 -15.55 -6.37 -3.92
C GLY A 110 -15.58 -4.90 -3.48
N TRP A 111 -16.51 -4.16 -4.08
CA TRP A 111 -16.71 -2.75 -3.77
C TRP A 111 -17.22 -2.56 -2.35
N VAL A 112 -16.68 -1.55 -1.64
CA VAL A 112 -16.92 -1.22 -0.22
C VAL A 112 -16.58 -2.32 0.79
N ASN A 113 -16.02 -3.44 0.34
CA ASN A 113 -15.51 -4.52 1.18
C ASN A 113 -14.00 -4.34 1.34
N TRP A 114 -13.64 -3.62 2.40
CA TRP A 114 -12.25 -3.32 2.72
C TRP A 114 -11.61 -4.46 3.52
N VAL A 115 -10.52 -4.98 2.97
CA VAL A 115 -9.62 -5.95 3.61
C VAL A 115 -8.53 -5.18 4.33
N GLU A 116 -8.29 -5.57 5.59
CA GLU A 116 -7.18 -5.07 6.42
C GLU A 116 -6.09 -6.14 6.46
N SER A 117 -4.87 -5.76 6.11
CA SER A 117 -3.66 -6.58 6.31
C SER A 117 -2.76 -5.90 7.33
N GLU A 118 -2.11 -6.69 8.18
CA GLU A 118 -1.26 -6.20 9.26
C GLU A 118 0.03 -7.02 9.38
N LEU A 119 1.14 -6.33 9.62
CA LEU A 119 2.41 -6.87 10.10
C LEU A 119 2.68 -6.29 11.49
N THR A 120 2.85 -7.15 12.48
CA THR A 120 3.12 -6.77 13.87
C THR A 120 4.56 -7.10 14.27
N ASP A 121 5.03 -6.46 15.35
CA ASP A 121 6.32 -6.76 15.97
C ASP A 121 7.52 -6.59 15.00
N ILE A 122 7.46 -5.60 14.12
CA ILE A 122 8.53 -5.28 13.17
C ILE A 122 9.66 -4.58 13.94
N LEU A 123 10.81 -5.25 14.05
CA LEU A 123 11.99 -4.69 14.73
C LEU A 123 12.77 -3.74 13.81
N VAL A 124 12.85 -2.48 14.19
CA VAL A 124 13.70 -1.47 13.54
C VAL A 124 14.88 -1.13 14.45
N THR A 125 16.12 -1.32 13.98
CA THR A 125 17.34 -1.16 14.80
C THR A 125 18.18 0.06 14.43
N ASP A 126 18.11 0.52 13.19
CA ASP A 126 18.92 1.61 12.63
C ASP A 126 18.09 2.87 12.32
N GLY A 127 16.83 2.88 12.72
CA GLY A 127 15.89 3.98 12.53
C GLY A 127 15.36 4.12 11.10
N THR A 128 15.53 3.12 10.24
CA THR A 128 15.04 3.12 8.85
C THR A 128 14.17 1.91 8.56
N ILE A 129 13.09 2.12 7.82
CA ILE A 129 12.23 1.05 7.31
C ILE A 129 11.69 1.44 5.93
N THR A 130 11.63 0.48 5.00
CA THR A 130 10.89 0.64 3.75
C THR A 130 9.62 -0.19 3.81
N ILE A 131 8.47 0.46 3.68
CA ILE A 131 7.15 -0.20 3.71
C ILE A 131 6.50 -0.12 2.33
N GLY A 132 5.57 -1.01 2.05
CA GLY A 132 4.84 -0.95 0.78
C GLY A 132 3.95 -2.14 0.51
N ALA A 133 3.44 -2.20 -0.70
CA ALA A 133 2.66 -3.33 -1.18
C ALA A 133 3.08 -3.73 -2.61
N THR A 134 3.05 -5.03 -2.88
CA THR A 134 3.16 -5.60 -4.23
C THR A 134 1.78 -6.07 -4.66
N ILE A 135 1.34 -5.69 -5.86
CA ILE A 135 -0.01 -5.99 -6.36
C ILE A 135 0.11 -6.59 -7.75
N LYS A 136 -0.23 -7.88 -7.86
CA LYS A 136 -0.37 -8.59 -9.12
C LYS A 136 -1.76 -9.19 -9.23
N ALA A 137 -2.42 -8.97 -10.35
CA ALA A 137 -3.72 -9.58 -10.62
C ALA A 137 -4.00 -9.67 -12.12
N ASN A 138 -4.98 -10.50 -12.49
CA ASN A 138 -5.43 -10.64 -13.88
C ASN A 138 -5.93 -9.33 -14.49
N ALA A 139 -6.06 -9.34 -15.80
CA ALA A 139 -6.72 -8.29 -16.56
C ALA A 139 -8.13 -8.02 -16.02
N GLY A 140 -8.50 -6.74 -15.94
CA GLY A 140 -9.80 -6.28 -15.44
C GLY A 140 -9.83 -6.07 -13.92
N ALA A 141 -8.87 -6.62 -13.17
CA ALA A 141 -8.78 -6.39 -11.73
C ALA A 141 -8.64 -4.90 -11.43
N TRP A 142 -9.37 -4.45 -10.41
CA TRP A 142 -9.32 -3.08 -9.93
C TRP A 142 -9.23 -3.04 -8.41
N GLY A 143 -8.76 -1.93 -7.87
CA GLY A 143 -8.81 -1.70 -6.45
C GLY A 143 -8.25 -0.35 -6.01
N TYR A 144 -8.36 -0.14 -4.71
CA TYR A 144 -8.05 1.11 -4.02
C TYR A 144 -7.31 0.78 -2.73
N LEU A 145 -6.12 1.37 -2.54
CA LEU A 145 -5.30 1.23 -1.34
C LEU A 145 -5.42 2.48 -0.46
N ARG A 146 -5.38 2.27 0.85
CA ARG A 146 -5.47 3.28 1.92
C ARG A 146 -4.61 2.89 3.12
#